data_AF-W9KXW1-F1
#
_entry.id   AF-W9KXW1-F1
#
_cell.length_a   1.000
_cell.length_b   1.000
_cell.length_c   1.000
_cell.angle_alpha   90.00
_cell.angle_beta   90.00
_cell.angle_gamma   90.00
#
_symmetry.space_group_name_H-M   'P 1'
#
loop_
_entity.id
_entity.type
_entity.pdbx_description
1 polymer ?
#
loop_
_entity_poly.entity_id
_entity_poly.type
_entity_poly.pdbx_seq_one_letter_code
_entity_poly.pdbx_strand_id
1 'polypeptide(L)'
;MSGKIVSHLNIETSISPETIPASPYIPGSGNVFPKFVDAISQTGWELWYFDGVSKDDQSAISIGINRSAEGLKHGGFKVQIFTIWPDGHTWHRDLYFPESIVTSKDGHITGLWKDADSGGKVSFSVTGDCSLTMLVFTVPGVADGTMQLEALPGDSGLDTNPELGPSVHYVRPMGRAAVKAELSLFSEDSATSELFVLGPSANGGMDRVWTLYTWPQIMTESYYLRAQVGPYAMQIMRIFSEPETGCKPYTMARLYRDDKLVCAANQVLTYEEQDFSQDSLILSKRNDATSDDVVTGAYRDRNIGYIVEFVAKGTGGQRWMFQVDHEHIFWNYPTSAPGPEGTGNTGFVESVIGGADEEAYFGIGTGGQCQLS
;
A
#
# COMPACT_ATOMS: atom_id res chain seq x y z
N MET A 1 23.90 14.32 20.20
CA MET A 1 23.00 15.33 19.61
C MET A 1 22.76 14.92 18.17
N SER A 2 21.66 14.24 17.85
CA SER A 2 21.33 13.94 16.45
C SER A 2 20.83 15.23 15.80
N GLY A 3 21.44 15.61 14.68
CA GLY A 3 21.07 16.82 13.94
C GLY A 3 19.69 16.67 13.32
N LYS A 4 18.97 17.79 13.19
CA LYS A 4 17.78 17.87 12.34
C LYS A 4 18.22 17.71 10.88
N ILE A 5 17.62 16.76 10.15
CA ILE A 5 17.83 16.56 8.71
C ILE A 5 16.53 16.91 7.98
N VAL A 6 16.62 17.55 6.82
CA VAL A 6 15.45 17.99 6.04
C VAL A 6 15.65 17.59 4.58
N SER A 7 14.63 16.99 3.98
CA SER A 7 14.47 16.82 2.54
C SER A 7 13.32 17.71 2.09
N HIS A 8 13.62 18.73 1.30
CA HIS A 8 12.65 19.71 0.83
C HIS A 8 12.67 19.72 -0.70
N LEU A 9 11.62 19.22 -1.32
CA LEU A 9 11.44 19.23 -2.76
C LEU A 9 10.32 20.18 -3.16
N ASN A 10 10.55 20.93 -4.23
CA ASN A 10 9.54 21.69 -4.94
C ASN A 10 9.37 21.08 -6.34
N ILE A 11 8.12 20.86 -6.78
CA ILE A 11 7.82 20.09 -7.99
C ILE A 11 8.47 20.69 -9.26
N GLU A 12 8.64 22.01 -9.34
CA GLU A 12 9.18 22.67 -10.53
C GLU A 12 10.71 22.65 -10.58
N THR A 13 11.37 22.60 -9.43
CA THR A 13 12.82 22.82 -9.32
C THR A 13 13.60 21.59 -8.86
N SER A 14 12.93 20.61 -8.26
CA SER A 14 13.56 19.41 -7.69
C SER A 14 13.40 18.15 -8.53
N ILE A 15 12.74 18.22 -9.69
CA ILE A 15 12.73 17.13 -10.67
C ILE A 15 13.96 17.23 -11.56
N SER A 16 14.85 16.24 -11.46
CA SER A 16 16.11 16.20 -12.20
C SER A 16 15.98 15.43 -13.50
N PRO A 17 16.51 15.94 -14.63
CA PRO A 17 16.66 15.16 -15.87
C PRO A 17 17.75 14.09 -15.75
N GLU A 18 18.71 14.26 -14.83
CA GLU A 18 19.75 13.27 -14.54
C GLU A 18 19.23 12.22 -13.55
N THR A 19 19.78 11.00 -13.63
CA THR A 19 19.49 9.95 -12.65
C THR A 19 20.10 10.30 -11.30
N ILE A 20 19.26 10.58 -10.33
CA ILE A 20 19.62 10.75 -8.93
C ILE A 20 19.64 9.38 -8.25
N PRO A 21 20.75 8.97 -7.62
CA PRO A 21 20.78 7.74 -6.84
C PRO A 21 19.93 7.88 -5.57
N ALA A 22 19.21 6.81 -5.23
CA ALA A 22 18.54 6.69 -3.93
C ALA A 22 19.59 6.49 -2.82
N SER A 23 19.38 7.11 -1.66
CA SER A 23 20.21 6.77 -0.49
C SER A 23 20.03 5.30 -0.08
N PRO A 24 21.04 4.66 0.53
CA PRO A 24 20.99 3.24 0.85
C PRO A 24 19.83 2.86 1.78
N TYR A 25 19.37 1.61 1.67
CA TYR A 25 18.52 0.99 2.68
C TYR A 25 19.23 0.94 4.04
N ILE A 26 18.48 1.21 5.12
CA ILE A 26 18.97 1.14 6.50
C ILE A 26 18.32 -0.09 7.15
N PRO A 27 19.07 -1.18 7.43
CA PRO A 27 18.54 -2.38 8.07
C PRO A 27 17.87 -2.10 9.42
N GLY A 28 16.77 -2.78 9.71
CA GLY A 28 16.01 -2.65 10.96
C GLY A 28 15.32 -1.29 11.15
N SER A 29 15.34 -0.41 10.15
CA SER A 29 14.65 0.88 10.16
C SER A 29 13.38 0.83 9.30
N GLY A 30 12.36 1.61 9.67
CA GLY A 30 11.21 1.86 8.79
C GLY A 30 11.58 2.58 7.48
N ASN A 31 12.79 3.17 7.36
CA ASN A 31 13.24 3.89 6.15
C ASN A 31 12.25 4.99 5.71
N VAL A 32 11.53 5.59 6.68
CA VAL A 32 10.48 6.57 6.44
C VAL A 32 11.05 7.87 5.86
N PHE A 33 12.28 8.25 6.21
CA PHE A 33 12.91 9.42 5.61
C PHE A 33 13.15 9.21 4.10
N PRO A 34 12.99 10.24 3.24
CA PRO A 34 13.14 10.11 1.79
C PRO A 34 14.51 9.57 1.38
N LYS A 35 14.51 8.79 0.31
CA LYS A 35 15.72 8.31 -0.33
C LYS A 35 16.29 9.30 -1.34
N PHE A 36 15.43 10.16 -1.88
CA PHE A 36 15.80 11.29 -2.74
C PHE A 36 15.71 12.59 -1.93
N VAL A 37 16.85 13.01 -1.37
CA VAL A 37 16.87 14.08 -0.35
C VAL A 37 16.71 15.47 -0.97
N ASP A 38 17.49 15.77 -2.01
CA ASP A 38 17.58 17.12 -2.59
C ASP A 38 16.89 17.24 -3.96
N ALA A 39 16.81 16.14 -4.71
CA ALA A 39 16.16 16.06 -6.02
C ALA A 39 15.75 14.61 -6.30
N ILE A 40 14.75 14.43 -7.17
CA ILE A 40 14.30 13.11 -7.64
C ILE A 40 14.37 13.07 -9.17
N SER A 41 14.81 11.94 -9.72
CA SER A 41 14.87 11.73 -11.18
C SER A 41 13.48 11.80 -11.80
N GLN A 42 13.39 12.07 -13.10
CA GLN A 42 12.12 11.96 -13.85
C GLN A 42 11.44 10.60 -13.72
N THR A 43 12.23 9.54 -13.58
CA THR A 43 11.74 8.16 -13.40
C THR A 43 11.67 7.74 -11.93
N GLY A 44 12.22 8.55 -11.02
CA GLY A 44 12.25 8.22 -9.60
C GLY A 44 10.86 8.29 -8.98
N TRP A 45 10.60 7.39 -8.04
CA TRP A 45 9.31 7.33 -7.38
C TRP A 45 9.45 6.95 -5.91
N GLU A 46 8.74 7.67 -5.04
CA GLU A 46 8.61 7.34 -3.61
C GLU A 46 7.15 7.38 -3.18
N LEU A 47 6.77 6.47 -2.30
CA LEU A 47 5.45 6.41 -1.69
C LEU A 47 5.55 6.18 -0.18
N TRP A 48 4.74 6.92 0.55
CA TRP A 48 4.26 6.61 1.90
C TRP A 48 2.79 6.25 1.78
N TYR A 49 2.47 4.98 2.01
CA TYR A 49 1.12 4.46 1.90
C TYR A 49 0.57 4.15 3.28
N PHE A 50 -0.68 4.49 3.51
CA PHE A 50 -1.39 4.22 4.76
C PHE A 50 -2.77 3.67 4.42
N ASP A 51 -3.21 2.64 5.13
CA ASP A 51 -4.55 2.10 4.94
C ASP A 51 -5.21 1.69 6.25
N GLY A 52 -6.50 1.46 6.17
CA GLY A 52 -7.31 0.93 7.25
C GLY A 52 -8.60 0.34 6.73
N VAL A 53 -9.03 -0.76 7.33
CA VAL A 53 -10.30 -1.44 7.04
C VAL A 53 -10.94 -1.94 8.32
N SER A 54 -12.25 -1.80 8.41
CA SER A 54 -13.05 -2.26 9.53
C SER A 54 -14.13 -3.20 9.03
N LYS A 55 -14.16 -4.42 9.59
CA LYS A 55 -15.25 -5.35 9.35
C LYS A 55 -16.55 -4.86 9.96
N ASP A 56 -16.48 -4.27 11.15
CA ASP A 56 -17.65 -3.82 11.89
C ASP A 56 -18.26 -2.57 11.27
N ASP A 57 -17.42 -1.63 10.82
CA ASP A 57 -17.87 -0.41 10.15
C ASP A 57 -18.09 -0.63 8.65
N GLN A 58 -17.77 -1.81 8.09
CA GLN A 58 -17.84 -2.11 6.65
C GLN A 58 -17.25 -1.00 5.76
N SER A 59 -16.15 -0.41 6.23
CA SER A 59 -15.56 0.80 5.65
C SER A 59 -14.06 0.64 5.53
N ALA A 60 -13.48 1.33 4.56
CA ALA A 60 -12.03 1.34 4.35
C ALA A 60 -11.54 2.71 3.90
N ILE A 61 -10.27 2.98 4.19
CA ILE A 61 -9.54 4.18 3.77
C ILE A 61 -8.16 3.78 3.27
N SER A 62 -7.68 4.47 2.23
CA SER A 62 -6.30 4.40 1.81
C SER A 62 -5.78 5.77 1.41
N ILE A 63 -4.54 6.05 1.81
CA ILE A 63 -3.83 7.31 1.61
C ILE A 63 -2.49 7.02 0.97
N GLY A 64 -2.29 7.51 -0.25
CA GLY A 64 -1.01 7.42 -0.95
C GLY A 64 -0.34 8.78 -1.08
N ILE A 65 0.73 9.03 -0.35
CA ILE A 65 1.52 10.26 -0.44
C ILE A 65 2.77 9.96 -1.26
N ASN A 66 2.93 10.57 -2.43
CA ASN A 66 4.04 10.25 -3.32
C ASN A 66 4.87 11.45 -3.78
N ARG A 67 6.12 11.17 -4.12
CA ARG A 67 7.02 12.05 -4.86
C ARG A 67 7.33 11.38 -6.20
N SER A 68 6.95 12.03 -7.29
CA SER A 68 7.28 11.58 -8.64
C SER A 68 7.13 12.73 -9.64
N ALA A 69 7.76 12.58 -10.81
CA ALA A 69 7.65 13.57 -11.89
C ALA A 69 6.26 13.59 -12.56
N GLU A 70 5.39 12.61 -12.31
CA GLU A 70 4.00 12.63 -12.78
C GLU A 70 3.28 13.91 -12.33
N GLY A 71 3.63 14.37 -11.13
CA GLY A 71 3.11 15.59 -10.52
C GLY A 71 3.32 16.87 -11.32
N LEU A 72 4.33 16.92 -12.21
CA LEU A 72 4.58 18.08 -13.08
C LEU A 72 3.36 18.42 -13.95
N LYS A 73 2.58 17.40 -14.37
CA LYS A 73 1.38 17.60 -15.20
C LYS A 73 0.24 18.31 -14.44
N HIS A 74 0.30 18.28 -13.11
CA HIS A 74 -0.74 18.77 -12.22
C HIS A 74 -0.25 19.89 -11.29
N GLY A 75 1.01 20.33 -11.43
CA GLY A 75 1.59 21.38 -10.62
C GLY A 75 1.93 21.00 -9.18
N GLY A 76 2.08 19.71 -8.86
CA GLY A 76 2.41 19.29 -7.49
C GLY A 76 2.66 17.81 -7.28
N PHE A 77 3.27 17.46 -6.15
CA PHE A 77 3.37 16.10 -5.65
C PHE A 77 2.01 15.61 -5.16
N LYS A 78 1.69 14.34 -5.44
CA LYS A 78 0.33 13.80 -5.27
C LYS A 78 0.10 13.21 -3.87
N VAL A 79 -1.03 13.57 -3.27
CA VAL A 79 -1.66 12.88 -2.13
C VAL A 79 -2.98 12.33 -2.65
N GLN A 80 -3.11 11.01 -2.66
CA GLN A 80 -4.30 10.30 -3.10
C GLN A 80 -5.06 9.78 -1.89
N ILE A 81 -6.38 9.97 -1.87
CA ILE A 81 -7.27 9.55 -0.78
C ILE A 81 -8.43 8.77 -1.37
N PHE A 82 -8.65 7.54 -0.91
CA PHE A 82 -9.85 6.75 -1.19
C PHE A 82 -10.55 6.40 0.10
N THR A 83 -11.88 6.50 0.13
CA THR A 83 -12.72 5.97 1.20
C THR A 83 -13.92 5.22 0.63
N ILE A 84 -14.42 4.24 1.38
CA ILE A 84 -15.66 3.52 1.11
C ILE A 84 -16.46 3.36 2.41
N TRP A 85 -17.77 3.54 2.31
CA TRP A 85 -18.74 3.48 3.41
C TRP A 85 -19.53 2.17 3.41
N PRO A 86 -20.31 1.87 4.48
CA PRO A 86 -21.07 0.62 4.60
C PRO A 86 -22.07 0.35 3.47
N ASP A 87 -22.61 1.40 2.86
CA ASP A 87 -23.55 1.31 1.74
C ASP A 87 -22.86 1.11 0.38
N GLY A 88 -21.53 1.03 0.37
CA GLY A 88 -20.69 0.82 -0.81
C GLY A 88 -20.39 2.07 -1.61
N HIS A 89 -20.85 3.26 -1.21
CA HIS A 89 -20.46 4.48 -1.90
C HIS A 89 -18.99 4.80 -1.61
N THR A 90 -18.30 5.40 -2.59
CA THR A 90 -16.88 5.73 -2.51
C THR A 90 -16.63 7.22 -2.66
N TRP A 91 -15.55 7.70 -2.06
CA TRP A 91 -15.04 9.05 -2.27
C TRP A 91 -13.56 8.98 -2.61
N HIS A 92 -13.16 9.75 -3.63
CA HIS A 92 -11.79 9.76 -4.14
C HIS A 92 -11.36 11.19 -4.46
N ARG A 93 -10.17 11.58 -4.02
CA ARG A 93 -9.47 12.76 -4.53
C ARG A 93 -7.98 12.49 -4.73
N ASP A 94 -7.47 13.03 -5.83
CA ASP A 94 -6.05 13.28 -6.03
C ASP A 94 -5.77 14.76 -5.74
N LEU A 95 -4.95 15.03 -4.73
CA LEU A 95 -4.54 16.37 -4.33
C LEU A 95 -3.10 16.58 -4.75
N TYR A 96 -2.78 17.79 -5.25
CA TYR A 96 -1.45 18.11 -5.73
C TYR A 96 -0.90 19.31 -4.97
N PHE A 97 0.30 19.14 -4.43
CA PHE A 97 0.97 20.16 -3.61
C PHE A 97 2.34 20.48 -4.19
N PRO A 98 2.66 21.76 -4.48
CA PRO A 98 3.93 22.13 -5.08
C PRO A 98 5.12 21.85 -4.17
N GLU A 99 4.91 21.84 -2.85
CA GLU A 99 5.94 21.69 -1.83
C GLU A 99 5.81 20.36 -1.10
N SER A 100 6.91 19.61 -0.99
CA SER A 100 7.01 18.41 -0.17
C SER A 100 8.23 18.49 0.74
N ILE A 101 8.00 18.50 2.05
CA ILE A 101 9.05 18.65 3.07
C ILE A 101 8.97 17.48 4.03
N VAL A 102 10.06 16.72 4.16
CA VAL A 102 10.19 15.67 5.18
C VAL A 102 11.37 15.98 6.09
N THR A 103 11.11 16.04 7.39
CA THR A 103 12.11 16.34 8.42
C THR A 103 12.32 15.11 9.30
N SER A 104 13.58 14.81 9.63
CA SER A 104 13.96 13.90 10.70
C SER A 104 14.58 14.68 11.84
N LYS A 105 14.08 14.48 13.06
CA LYS A 105 14.66 15.06 14.28
C LYS A 105 14.48 14.09 15.44
N ASP A 106 15.57 13.74 16.12
CA ASP A 106 15.53 12.82 17.27
C ASP A 106 14.77 11.51 16.96
N GLY A 107 14.97 10.97 15.76
CA GLY A 107 14.30 9.75 15.26
C GLY A 107 12.87 9.99 14.75
N HIS A 108 12.21 11.07 15.14
CA HIS A 108 10.85 11.38 14.69
C HIS A 108 10.87 11.93 13.26
N ILE A 109 10.00 11.39 12.40
CA ILE A 109 9.85 11.85 11.03
C ILE A 109 8.56 12.64 10.89
N THR A 110 8.60 13.78 10.22
CA THR A 110 7.41 14.55 9.87
C THR A 110 7.44 14.89 8.39
N GLY A 111 6.40 14.50 7.66
CA GLY A 111 6.17 14.87 6.27
C GLY A 111 5.11 15.95 6.17
N LEU A 112 5.29 16.89 5.23
CA LEU A 112 4.37 17.99 4.96
C LEU A 112 4.31 18.25 3.45
N TRP A 113 3.12 18.05 2.89
CA TRP A 113 2.74 18.47 1.55
C TRP A 113 1.88 19.71 1.70
N LYS A 114 2.23 20.80 1.03
CA LYS A 114 1.52 22.06 1.19
C LYS A 114 1.48 22.88 -0.09
N ASP A 115 0.47 23.73 -0.14
CA ASP A 115 0.33 24.78 -1.12
C ASP A 115 0.09 26.10 -0.37
N ALA A 116 0.95 27.08 -0.59
CA ALA A 116 0.83 28.38 0.06
C ALA A 116 -0.34 29.19 -0.50
N ASP A 117 -0.70 28.98 -1.77
CA ASP A 117 -1.69 29.78 -2.48
C ASP A 117 -3.12 29.36 -2.10
N SER A 118 -3.40 28.06 -2.07
CA SER A 118 -4.69 27.55 -1.56
C SER A 118 -4.76 27.45 -0.03
N GLY A 119 -3.61 27.50 0.66
CA GLY A 119 -3.52 27.23 2.10
C GLY A 119 -3.73 25.76 2.47
N GLY A 120 -3.88 24.87 1.49
CA GLY A 120 -4.04 23.44 1.70
C GLY A 120 -2.78 22.76 2.20
N LYS A 121 -2.93 21.83 3.15
CA LYS A 121 -1.83 21.02 3.66
C LYS A 121 -2.28 19.62 4.05
N VAL A 122 -1.38 18.67 3.83
CA VAL A 122 -1.46 17.31 4.35
C VAL A 122 -0.14 16.98 5.01
N SER A 123 -0.19 16.44 6.22
CA SER A 123 1.02 16.08 6.96
C SER A 123 0.90 14.71 7.58
N PHE A 124 2.05 14.07 7.79
CA PHE A 124 2.16 12.88 8.61
C PHE A 124 3.30 13.05 9.62
N SER A 125 3.19 12.36 10.74
CA SER A 125 4.28 12.22 11.71
C SER A 125 4.41 10.76 12.11
N VAL A 126 5.64 10.28 12.26
CA VAL A 126 5.98 8.91 12.67
C VAL A 126 6.99 8.98 13.80
N THR A 127 6.72 8.26 14.89
CA THR A 127 7.67 8.12 16.00
C THR A 127 8.92 7.35 15.57
N GLY A 128 10.05 7.58 16.25
CA GLY A 128 11.33 6.98 15.84
C GLY A 128 11.39 5.45 15.92
N ASP A 129 10.53 4.85 16.74
CA ASP A 129 10.33 3.41 16.89
C ASP A 129 9.23 2.85 15.97
N CYS A 130 8.60 3.70 15.14
CA CYS A 130 7.45 3.35 14.31
C CYS A 130 6.26 2.78 15.09
N SER A 131 6.09 3.12 16.37
CA SER A 131 4.93 2.69 17.17
C SER A 131 3.66 3.50 16.89
N LEU A 132 3.80 4.75 16.45
CA LEU A 132 2.67 5.66 16.23
C LEU A 132 2.88 6.49 14.97
N THR A 133 1.84 6.54 14.13
CA THR A 133 1.70 7.49 13.03
C THR A 133 0.45 8.33 13.22
N MET A 134 0.56 9.62 12.91
CA MET A 134 -0.59 10.54 12.82
C MET A 134 -0.54 11.29 11.49
N LEU A 135 -1.63 11.25 10.74
CA LEU A 135 -1.90 12.07 9.56
C LEU A 135 -2.89 13.17 9.91
N VAL A 136 -2.66 14.36 9.37
CA VAL A 136 -3.53 15.52 9.52
C VAL A 136 -3.78 16.12 8.15
N PHE A 137 -5.06 16.29 7.84
CA PHE A 137 -5.56 16.89 6.61
C PHE A 137 -6.17 18.24 6.94
N THR A 138 -5.76 19.28 6.22
CA THR A 138 -6.37 20.61 6.29
C THR A 138 -6.37 21.18 4.89
N VAL A 139 -7.36 20.77 4.10
CA VAL A 139 -7.51 21.11 2.69
C VAL A 139 -8.87 21.79 2.51
N PRO A 140 -8.91 23.14 2.46
CA PRO A 140 -10.16 23.89 2.45
C PRO A 140 -11.14 23.41 1.39
N GLY A 141 -12.36 23.05 1.81
CA GLY A 141 -13.42 22.61 0.92
C GLY A 141 -13.19 21.25 0.26
N VAL A 142 -12.22 20.46 0.73
CA VAL A 142 -11.94 19.12 0.17
C VAL A 142 -11.84 18.06 1.25
N ALA A 143 -10.95 18.23 2.24
CA ALA A 143 -10.74 17.27 3.31
C ALA A 143 -10.18 17.95 4.56
N ASP A 144 -10.78 17.68 5.72
CA ASP A 144 -10.28 18.12 7.03
C ASP A 144 -10.43 17.01 8.06
N GLY A 145 -9.41 16.78 8.89
CA GLY A 145 -9.46 15.76 9.94
C GLY A 145 -8.16 14.98 10.09
N THR A 146 -8.24 13.78 10.65
CA THR A 146 -7.07 13.00 11.06
C THR A 146 -7.21 11.51 10.81
N MET A 147 -6.06 10.84 10.67
CA MET A 147 -5.95 9.39 10.68
C MET A 147 -4.77 9.02 11.58
N GLN A 148 -4.97 8.08 12.50
CA GLN A 148 -3.97 7.59 13.43
C GLN A 148 -3.78 6.09 13.24
N LEU A 149 -2.52 5.65 13.28
CA LEU A 149 -2.14 4.24 13.28
C LEU A 149 -1.27 3.97 14.50
N GLU A 150 -1.63 2.94 15.26
CA GLU A 150 -0.86 2.45 16.41
C GLU A 150 -0.41 1.03 16.13
N ALA A 151 0.91 0.79 16.17
CA ALA A 151 1.48 -0.51 15.85
C ALA A 151 0.95 -1.60 16.81
N LEU A 152 0.53 -2.73 16.24
CA LEU A 152 0.19 -3.90 17.04
C LEU A 152 1.45 -4.53 17.64
N PRO A 153 1.35 -5.14 18.84
CA PRO A 153 2.50 -5.74 19.50
C PRO A 153 3.12 -6.90 18.69
N GLY A 154 4.34 -7.27 19.08
CA GLY A 154 5.07 -8.42 18.54
C GLY A 154 6.03 -8.06 17.40
N ASP A 155 6.17 -8.98 16.46
CA ASP A 155 7.14 -8.86 15.36
C ASP A 155 6.67 -7.80 14.34
N SER A 156 7.58 -6.88 13.99
CA SER A 156 7.34 -5.82 13.00
C SER A 156 7.67 -6.24 11.58
N GLY A 157 8.48 -7.29 11.41
CA GLY A 157 9.04 -7.72 10.13
C GLY A 157 10.11 -6.78 9.55
N LEU A 158 10.53 -5.73 10.26
CA LEU A 158 11.48 -4.73 9.74
C LEU A 158 12.90 -5.26 9.49
N ASP A 159 13.27 -6.36 10.14
CA ASP A 159 14.58 -7.02 9.98
C ASP A 159 14.61 -8.01 8.80
N THR A 160 13.54 -8.08 8.01
CA THR A 160 13.45 -8.98 6.85
C THR A 160 13.90 -8.31 5.55
N ASN A 161 14.13 -9.09 4.49
CA ASN A 161 14.54 -8.57 3.18
C ASN A 161 13.48 -7.61 2.60
N PRO A 162 13.80 -6.32 2.36
CA PRO A 162 12.85 -5.33 1.84
C PRO A 162 12.68 -5.38 0.31
N GLU A 163 13.44 -6.19 -0.41
CA GLU A 163 13.44 -6.16 -1.88
C GLU A 163 12.14 -6.75 -2.46
N LEU A 164 11.54 -5.99 -3.38
CA LEU A 164 10.44 -6.42 -4.25
C LEU A 164 11.00 -6.47 -5.69
N GLY A 165 11.81 -7.49 -5.95
CA GLY A 165 12.58 -7.59 -7.18
C GLY A 165 13.77 -6.62 -7.25
N PRO A 166 14.47 -6.57 -8.39
CA PRO A 166 15.81 -5.95 -8.48
C PRO A 166 15.85 -4.43 -8.26
N SER A 167 14.73 -3.74 -8.48
CA SER A 167 14.70 -2.27 -8.60
C SER A 167 13.80 -1.59 -7.56
N VAL A 168 13.08 -2.36 -6.74
CA VAL A 168 12.10 -1.81 -5.79
C VAL A 168 12.44 -2.25 -4.38
N HIS A 169 12.45 -1.27 -3.48
CA HIS A 169 12.44 -1.55 -2.06
C HIS A 169 11.04 -1.28 -1.53
N TYR A 170 10.52 -2.25 -0.78
CA TYR A 170 9.21 -2.22 -0.16
C TYR A 170 9.38 -2.57 1.32
N VAL A 171 9.16 -1.59 2.19
CA VAL A 171 9.28 -1.73 3.64
C VAL A 171 7.93 -1.46 4.27
N ARG A 172 7.64 -2.09 5.41
CA ARG A 172 6.41 -1.85 6.17
C ARG A 172 6.74 -1.30 7.56
N PRO A 173 6.96 0.02 7.71
CA PRO A 173 7.22 0.65 9.00
C PRO A 173 6.23 0.22 10.08
N MET A 174 4.96 0.12 9.71
CA MET A 174 3.88 -0.45 10.53
C MET A 174 3.11 -1.46 9.69
N GLY A 175 3.60 -2.69 9.60
CA GLY A 175 2.88 -3.73 8.88
C GLY A 175 1.51 -4.07 9.50
N ARG A 176 1.37 -3.94 10.81
CA ARG A 176 0.16 -4.30 11.55
C ARG A 176 -0.15 -3.17 12.51
N ALA A 177 -1.29 -2.51 12.33
CA ALA A 177 -1.69 -1.39 13.17
C ALA A 177 -3.19 -1.41 13.45
N ALA A 178 -3.56 -0.97 14.65
CA ALA A 178 -4.90 -0.47 14.91
C ALA A 178 -5.04 0.92 14.28
N VAL A 179 -6.16 1.15 13.60
CA VAL A 179 -6.38 2.38 12.82
C VAL A 179 -7.59 3.11 13.34
N LYS A 180 -7.51 4.45 13.40
CA LYS A 180 -8.65 5.33 13.62
C LYS A 180 -8.61 6.44 12.60
N ALA A 181 -9.74 6.78 12.02
CA ALA A 181 -9.84 7.91 11.11
C ALA A 181 -11.13 8.69 11.39
N GLU A 182 -11.04 10.01 11.32
CA GLU A 182 -12.18 10.91 11.37
C GLU A 182 -11.90 12.06 10.40
N LEU A 183 -12.64 12.09 9.29
CA LEU A 183 -12.43 13.02 8.18
C LEU A 183 -13.75 13.63 7.75
N SER A 184 -13.79 14.95 7.62
CA SER A 184 -14.83 15.67 6.90
C SER A 184 -14.42 15.76 5.44
N LEU A 185 -15.15 15.06 4.57
CA LEU A 185 -14.87 14.93 3.14
C LEU A 185 -15.91 15.70 2.33
N PHE A 186 -15.46 16.55 1.41
CA PHE A 186 -16.34 17.41 0.63
C PHE A 186 -16.45 16.88 -0.80
N SER A 187 -17.67 16.73 -1.28
CA SER A 187 -17.93 16.44 -2.69
C SER A 187 -17.82 17.72 -3.51
N GLU A 188 -17.40 17.63 -4.77
CA GLU A 188 -17.21 18.80 -5.65
C GLU A 188 -18.48 19.65 -5.78
N ASP A 189 -19.64 19.01 -5.77
CA ASP A 189 -20.94 19.65 -5.94
C ASP A 189 -21.62 20.04 -4.62
N SER A 190 -20.95 19.87 -3.47
CA SER A 190 -21.55 20.07 -2.16
C SER A 190 -20.73 20.96 -1.24
N ALA A 191 -21.38 21.97 -0.68
CA ALA A 191 -20.81 22.77 0.41
C ALA A 191 -20.87 22.05 1.78
N THR A 192 -21.56 20.91 1.86
CA THR A 192 -21.64 20.10 3.08
C THR A 192 -20.63 18.97 3.02
N SER A 193 -19.81 18.85 4.05
CA SER A 193 -18.95 17.68 4.24
C SER A 193 -19.77 16.46 4.65
N GLU A 194 -19.33 15.30 4.19
CA GLU A 194 -19.68 14.01 4.75
C GLU A 194 -18.63 13.57 5.76
N LEU A 195 -19.08 13.04 6.90
CA LEU A 195 -18.17 12.54 7.93
C LEU A 195 -17.83 11.07 7.63
N PHE A 196 -16.55 10.81 7.40
CA PHE A 196 -15.99 9.47 7.38
C PHE A 196 -15.40 9.14 8.76
N VAL A 197 -15.82 8.02 9.34
CA VAL A 197 -15.29 7.51 10.60
C VAL A 197 -14.86 6.08 10.42
N LEU A 198 -13.65 5.77 10.86
CA LEU A 198 -13.16 4.41 10.98
C LEU A 198 -12.89 4.10 12.46
N GLY A 199 -13.62 3.12 12.98
CA GLY A 199 -13.73 2.82 14.39
C GLY A 199 -12.54 2.06 14.98
N PRO A 200 -12.55 1.80 16.30
CA PRO A 200 -11.42 1.24 17.03
C PRO A 200 -11.07 -0.22 16.71
N SER A 201 -11.95 -0.96 16.02
CA SER A 201 -11.69 -2.34 15.57
C SER A 201 -11.02 -2.40 14.19
N ALA A 202 -10.76 -1.25 13.57
CA ALA A 202 -10.13 -1.21 12.27
C ALA A 202 -8.66 -1.58 12.33
N ASN A 203 -8.22 -2.32 11.31
CA ASN A 203 -6.85 -2.77 11.16
C ASN A 203 -6.27 -2.20 9.86
N GLY A 204 -4.97 -1.99 9.82
CA GLY A 204 -4.30 -1.46 8.65
C GLY A 204 -2.80 -1.39 8.85
N GLY A 205 -2.17 -0.43 8.18
CA GLY A 205 -0.75 -0.19 8.38
C GLY A 205 -0.17 0.90 7.49
N MET A 206 1.16 0.91 7.47
CA MET A 206 1.97 1.85 6.71
C MET A 206 3.00 1.08 5.90
N ASP A 207 3.07 1.41 4.61
CA ASP A 207 4.12 0.96 3.71
C ASP A 207 4.97 2.13 3.21
N ARG A 208 6.20 1.79 2.87
CA ARG A 208 7.21 2.70 2.37
C ARG A 208 7.88 2.08 1.15
N VAL A 209 7.75 2.74 0.01
CA VAL A 209 8.24 2.21 -1.27
C VAL A 209 9.11 3.23 -1.98
N TRP A 210 10.26 2.81 -2.49
CA TRP A 210 11.07 3.66 -3.37
C TRP A 210 11.73 2.86 -4.48
N THR A 211 11.93 3.53 -5.61
CA THR A 211 12.55 2.98 -6.81
C THR A 211 13.13 4.10 -7.67
N LEU A 212 14.11 3.75 -8.51
CA LEU A 212 14.68 4.64 -9.52
C LEU A 212 13.81 4.73 -10.79
N TYR A 213 12.81 3.88 -10.92
CA TYR A 213 11.99 3.73 -12.13
C TYR A 213 10.49 3.90 -11.84
N THR A 214 9.72 4.25 -12.86
CA THR A 214 8.26 4.31 -12.74
C THR A 214 7.66 2.90 -12.75
N TRP A 215 6.47 2.72 -12.18
CA TRP A 215 5.81 1.41 -12.17
C TRP A 215 5.65 0.76 -13.56
N PRO A 216 5.28 1.47 -14.64
CA PRO A 216 5.25 0.89 -15.98
C PRO A 216 6.59 0.40 -16.52
N GLN A 217 7.71 0.84 -15.94
CA GLN A 217 9.05 0.36 -16.30
C GLN A 217 9.52 -0.82 -15.45
N ILE A 218 8.74 -1.22 -14.44
CA ILE A 218 9.13 -2.24 -13.45
C ILE A 218 8.21 -3.45 -13.51
N MET A 219 6.95 -3.24 -13.87
CA MET A 219 5.94 -4.29 -13.78
C MET A 219 4.85 -4.21 -14.84
N THR A 220 4.25 -5.37 -15.11
CA THR A 220 3.04 -5.55 -15.95
C THR A 220 1.80 -5.89 -15.14
N GLU A 221 2.00 -6.40 -13.93
CA GLU A 221 0.93 -6.76 -13.00
C GLU A 221 1.43 -6.61 -11.57
N SER A 222 0.55 -6.21 -10.67
CA SER A 222 0.74 -6.34 -9.24
C SER A 222 -0.52 -6.76 -8.51
N TYR A 223 -0.30 -7.36 -7.34
CA TYR A 223 -1.32 -7.57 -6.33
C TYR A 223 -0.79 -7.16 -4.96
N TYR A 224 -1.53 -6.27 -4.32
CA TYR A 224 -1.40 -5.85 -2.94
C TYR A 224 -2.50 -6.52 -2.10
N LEU A 225 -2.15 -6.97 -0.90
CA LEU A 225 -3.12 -7.40 0.11
C LEU A 225 -2.61 -7.01 1.50
N ARG A 226 -3.47 -6.41 2.33
CA ARG A 226 -3.32 -6.40 3.78
C ARG A 226 -4.59 -6.91 4.43
N ALA A 227 -4.49 -7.97 5.21
CA ALA A 227 -5.66 -8.57 5.86
C ALA A 227 -5.39 -9.07 7.27
N GLN A 228 -6.43 -9.06 8.10
CA GLN A 228 -6.48 -9.69 9.43
C GLN A 228 -7.50 -10.84 9.39
N VAL A 229 -7.09 -12.05 9.74
CA VAL A 229 -7.86 -13.30 9.60
C VAL A 229 -7.70 -14.15 10.85
N GLY A 230 -8.62 -13.99 11.81
CA GLY A 230 -8.49 -14.63 13.12
C GLY A 230 -7.13 -14.30 13.78
N PRO A 231 -6.28 -15.30 14.12
CA PRO A 231 -4.96 -15.08 14.70
C PRO A 231 -3.91 -14.63 13.68
N TYR A 232 -4.25 -14.60 12.39
CA TYR A 232 -3.33 -14.29 11.30
C TYR A 232 -3.40 -12.83 10.89
N ALA A 233 -2.25 -12.26 10.58
CA ALA A 233 -2.15 -11.03 9.80
C ALA A 233 -1.29 -11.31 8.57
N MET A 234 -1.74 -10.91 7.40
CA MET A 234 -1.02 -11.11 6.15
C MET A 234 -0.82 -9.80 5.41
N GLN A 235 0.33 -9.68 4.77
CA GLN A 235 0.69 -8.54 3.96
C GLN A 235 1.40 -9.06 2.71
N ILE A 236 0.93 -8.68 1.53
CA ILE A 236 1.47 -9.13 0.26
C ILE A 236 1.70 -7.91 -0.63
N MET A 237 2.87 -7.87 -1.24
CA MET A 237 3.06 -7.18 -2.49
C MET A 237 3.70 -8.17 -3.45
N ARG A 238 3.05 -8.43 -4.58
CA ARG A 238 3.59 -9.26 -5.66
C ARG A 238 3.57 -8.44 -6.95
N ILE A 239 4.64 -8.54 -7.72
CA ILE A 239 4.74 -7.92 -9.04
C ILE A 239 5.15 -8.97 -10.07
N PHE A 240 4.76 -8.76 -11.32
CA PHE A 240 5.38 -9.41 -12.49
C PHE A 240 6.20 -8.36 -13.22
N SER A 241 7.47 -8.64 -13.50
CA SER A 241 8.35 -7.70 -14.20
C SER A 241 7.89 -7.37 -15.62
N GLU A 242 8.54 -6.43 -16.28
CA GLU A 242 8.31 -6.14 -17.69
C GLU A 242 8.59 -7.35 -18.62
N PRO A 243 8.01 -7.38 -19.83
CA PRO A 243 8.20 -8.46 -20.80
C PRO A 243 9.66 -8.66 -21.19
N GLU A 244 10.46 -7.59 -21.25
CA GLU A 244 11.88 -7.62 -21.62
C GLU A 244 12.72 -8.45 -20.63
N THR A 245 12.32 -8.50 -19.36
CA THR A 245 12.96 -9.31 -18.32
C THR A 245 12.26 -10.65 -18.09
N GLY A 246 11.27 -10.97 -18.94
CA GLY A 246 10.61 -12.28 -19.03
C GLY A 246 9.39 -12.44 -18.11
N CYS A 247 8.72 -11.34 -17.72
CA CYS A 247 7.55 -11.38 -16.83
C CYS A 247 7.79 -12.23 -15.57
N LYS A 248 8.93 -12.02 -14.90
CA LYS A 248 9.29 -12.80 -13.71
C LYS A 248 8.49 -12.32 -12.50
N PRO A 249 7.90 -13.23 -11.71
CA PRO A 249 7.22 -12.84 -10.49
C PRO A 249 8.23 -12.54 -9.37
N TYR A 250 7.98 -11.46 -8.63
CA TYR A 250 8.68 -11.11 -7.39
C TYR A 250 7.68 -10.82 -6.30
N THR A 251 8.03 -11.09 -5.04
CA THR A 251 7.15 -10.79 -3.91
C THR A 251 7.94 -10.30 -2.70
N MET A 252 7.26 -9.48 -1.90
CA MET A 252 7.59 -9.25 -0.50
C MET A 252 6.31 -9.49 0.29
N ALA A 253 6.22 -10.64 0.95
CA ALA A 253 5.02 -11.07 1.65
C ALA A 253 5.36 -11.55 3.07
N ARG A 254 4.49 -11.24 4.03
CA ARG A 254 4.69 -11.57 5.45
C ARG A 254 3.40 -12.15 6.00
N LEU A 255 3.52 -13.28 6.69
CA LEU A 255 2.44 -13.89 7.45
C LEU A 255 2.84 -13.92 8.93
N TYR A 256 1.94 -13.42 9.76
CA TYR A 256 2.06 -13.46 11.20
C TYR A 256 0.98 -14.37 11.77
N ARG A 257 1.27 -15.04 12.88
CA ARG A 257 0.30 -15.76 13.70
C ARG A 257 0.57 -15.41 15.16
N ASP A 258 -0.46 -14.97 15.89
CA ASP A 258 -0.37 -14.61 17.31
C ASP A 258 0.82 -13.66 17.57
N ASP A 259 0.87 -12.58 16.78
CA ASP A 259 1.89 -11.53 16.84
C ASP A 259 3.33 -11.93 16.48
N LYS A 260 3.55 -13.16 16.00
CA LYS A 260 4.87 -13.64 15.57
C LYS A 260 4.93 -13.79 14.06
N LEU A 261 6.03 -13.35 13.46
CA LEU A 261 6.30 -13.61 12.04
C LEU A 261 6.56 -15.11 11.85
N VAL A 262 5.70 -15.78 11.09
CA VAL A 262 5.79 -17.23 10.83
C VAL A 262 6.25 -17.56 9.41
N CYS A 263 6.14 -16.61 8.48
CA CYS A 263 6.64 -16.76 7.12
C CYS A 263 7.05 -15.40 6.55
N ALA A 264 8.31 -15.28 6.11
CA ALA A 264 8.88 -14.09 5.48
C ALA A 264 9.14 -14.34 3.98
N ALA A 265 8.07 -14.50 3.21
CA ALA A 265 8.16 -14.88 1.81
C ALA A 265 8.75 -13.78 0.91
N ASN A 266 9.87 -14.09 0.26
CA ASN A 266 10.47 -13.27 -0.81
C ASN A 266 10.66 -14.08 -2.12
N GLN A 267 10.27 -15.35 -2.12
CA GLN A 267 10.25 -16.22 -3.28
C GLN A 267 8.80 -16.45 -3.72
N VAL A 268 8.54 -16.46 -5.03
CA VAL A 268 7.28 -16.92 -5.60
C VAL A 268 7.47 -18.35 -6.08
N LEU A 269 6.51 -19.22 -5.76
CA LEU A 269 6.46 -20.61 -6.23
C LEU A 269 5.22 -20.86 -7.08
N THR A 270 5.30 -21.88 -7.91
CA THR A 270 4.12 -22.55 -8.50
C THR A 270 3.76 -23.81 -7.71
N TYR A 271 2.58 -24.37 -7.95
CA TYR A 271 2.14 -25.59 -7.26
C TYR A 271 2.98 -26.83 -7.64
N GLU A 272 3.62 -26.81 -8.81
CA GLU A 272 4.47 -27.88 -9.31
C GLU A 272 5.86 -27.88 -8.65
N GLU A 273 6.29 -26.73 -8.10
CA GLU A 273 7.59 -26.57 -7.45
C GLU A 273 7.54 -27.12 -6.01
N GLN A 274 8.16 -28.29 -5.81
CA GLN A 274 8.21 -28.95 -4.50
C GLN A 274 9.50 -28.65 -3.73
N ASP A 275 10.58 -28.27 -4.44
CA ASP A 275 11.86 -27.93 -3.85
C ASP A 275 12.01 -26.41 -3.73
N PHE A 276 12.01 -25.92 -2.49
CA PHE A 276 12.21 -24.50 -2.19
C PHE A 276 13.23 -24.32 -1.06
N SER A 277 13.97 -23.21 -1.13
CA SER A 277 15.09 -22.94 -0.22
C SER A 277 14.87 -21.75 0.71
N GLN A 278 13.73 -21.08 0.56
CA GLN A 278 13.34 -19.87 1.28
C GLN A 278 11.82 -19.88 1.52
N ASP A 279 11.39 -19.12 2.51
CA ASP A 279 9.96 -18.84 2.70
C ASP A 279 9.38 -18.27 1.41
N SER A 280 8.19 -18.76 1.05
CA SER A 280 7.65 -18.60 -0.30
C SER A 280 6.16 -18.29 -0.30
N LEU A 281 5.70 -17.68 -1.39
CA LEU A 281 4.31 -17.36 -1.68
C LEU A 281 3.87 -18.07 -2.96
N ILE A 282 2.74 -18.75 -2.91
CA ILE A 282 1.97 -19.17 -4.08
C ILE A 282 0.73 -18.29 -4.13
N LEU A 283 0.44 -17.71 -5.29
CA LEU A 283 -0.66 -16.78 -5.45
C LEU A 283 -1.32 -17.00 -6.81
N SER A 284 -2.58 -17.42 -6.82
CA SER A 284 -3.34 -17.68 -8.03
C SER A 284 -4.63 -16.87 -8.06
N LYS A 285 -5.03 -16.44 -9.27
CA LYS A 285 -6.30 -15.74 -9.49
C LYS A 285 -7.43 -16.75 -9.41
N ARG A 286 -8.50 -16.39 -8.73
CA ARG A 286 -9.70 -17.22 -8.63
C ARG A 286 -10.74 -16.79 -9.67
N ASN A 287 -11.29 -17.76 -10.42
CA ASN A 287 -12.26 -17.51 -11.51
C ASN A 287 -13.45 -18.50 -11.48
N ASP A 288 -13.55 -19.34 -10.45
CA ASP A 288 -14.53 -20.42 -10.32
C ASP A 288 -15.85 -19.95 -9.68
N ALA A 289 -16.39 -18.83 -10.17
CA ALA A 289 -17.65 -18.28 -9.67
C ALA A 289 -18.78 -19.33 -9.70
N THR A 290 -19.39 -19.58 -8.54
CA THR A 290 -20.56 -20.47 -8.40
C THR A 290 -21.88 -19.69 -8.35
N SER A 291 -21.82 -18.35 -8.33
CA SER A 291 -22.94 -17.42 -8.28
C SER A 291 -22.79 -16.39 -9.40
N ASP A 292 -23.91 -15.85 -9.88
CA ASP A 292 -23.93 -14.73 -10.82
C ASP A 292 -23.62 -13.39 -10.12
N ASP A 293 -23.77 -13.31 -8.79
CA ASP A 293 -23.57 -12.11 -7.97
C ASP A 293 -22.12 -12.01 -7.44
N VAL A 294 -21.13 -12.01 -8.34
CA VAL A 294 -19.70 -11.89 -7.98
C VAL A 294 -19.12 -10.53 -8.31
N VAL A 295 -18.23 -10.03 -7.45
CA VAL A 295 -17.51 -8.77 -7.68
C VAL A 295 -16.23 -9.04 -8.46
N THR A 296 -16.03 -8.29 -9.55
CA THR A 296 -14.85 -8.39 -10.42
C THR A 296 -14.34 -7.01 -10.78
N GLY A 297 -13.06 -6.91 -11.13
CA GLY A 297 -12.50 -5.69 -11.72
C GLY A 297 -13.06 -5.43 -13.12
N ALA A 298 -13.02 -4.17 -13.55
CA ALA A 298 -13.59 -3.74 -14.83
C ALA A 298 -12.66 -3.94 -16.05
N TYR A 299 -11.45 -4.44 -15.84
CA TYR A 299 -10.36 -4.41 -16.82
C TYR A 299 -9.97 -5.83 -17.30
N ARG A 300 -8.69 -6.02 -17.65
CA ARG A 300 -8.16 -7.23 -18.30
C ARG A 300 -8.51 -8.51 -17.54
N ASP A 301 -8.19 -8.56 -16.26
CA ASP A 301 -8.54 -9.70 -15.41
C ASP A 301 -9.89 -9.49 -14.71
N ARG A 302 -10.75 -10.51 -14.83
CA ARG A 302 -12.08 -10.57 -14.21
C ARG A 302 -12.15 -11.65 -13.13
N ASN A 303 -11.04 -11.87 -12.44
CA ASN A 303 -11.00 -12.74 -11.28
C ASN A 303 -11.92 -12.21 -10.19
N ILE A 304 -12.47 -13.12 -9.40
CA ILE A 304 -13.38 -12.85 -8.28
C ILE A 304 -12.64 -12.78 -6.93
N GLY A 305 -11.32 -12.91 -6.98
CA GLY A 305 -10.46 -13.01 -5.81
C GLY A 305 -9.17 -13.75 -6.11
N TYR A 306 -8.55 -14.28 -5.05
CA TYR A 306 -7.26 -14.97 -5.10
C TYR A 306 -7.23 -16.19 -4.17
N ILE A 307 -6.38 -17.16 -4.49
CA ILE A 307 -5.91 -18.15 -3.52
C ILE A 307 -4.47 -17.76 -3.15
N VAL A 308 -4.27 -17.53 -1.86
CA VAL A 308 -3.00 -17.15 -1.24
C VAL A 308 -2.50 -18.34 -0.45
N GLU A 309 -1.28 -18.79 -0.72
CA GLU A 309 -0.63 -19.82 0.09
C GLU A 309 0.78 -19.41 0.50
N PHE A 310 1.03 -19.36 1.80
CA PHE A 310 2.36 -19.17 2.37
C PHE A 310 2.99 -20.52 2.65
N VAL A 311 4.27 -20.68 2.33
CA VAL A 311 5.04 -21.91 2.58
C VAL A 311 6.30 -21.55 3.35
N ALA A 312 6.40 -22.01 4.60
CA ALA A 312 7.55 -21.73 5.46
C ALA A 312 8.59 -22.85 5.37
N LYS A 313 9.85 -22.46 5.13
CA LYS A 313 10.97 -23.40 5.10
C LYS A 313 11.30 -23.94 6.49
N GLY A 314 11.33 -23.06 7.49
CA GLY A 314 11.86 -23.36 8.82
C GLY A 314 11.05 -24.38 9.63
N THR A 315 9.82 -24.67 9.21
CA THR A 315 8.85 -25.52 9.91
C THR A 315 8.59 -26.85 9.19
N GLY A 316 9.53 -27.29 8.34
CA GLY A 316 9.36 -28.53 7.57
C GLY A 316 8.37 -28.39 6.42
N GLY A 317 8.18 -27.17 5.91
CA GLY A 317 7.26 -26.89 4.80
C GLY A 317 5.81 -26.67 5.25
N GLN A 318 5.58 -26.13 6.45
CA GLN A 318 4.24 -25.76 6.88
C GLN A 318 3.60 -24.79 5.88
N ARG A 319 2.32 -25.01 5.59
CA ARG A 319 1.55 -24.26 4.60
C ARG A 319 0.35 -23.61 5.28
N TRP A 320 0.05 -22.39 4.87
CA TRP A 320 -1.17 -21.68 5.26
C TRP A 320 -1.86 -21.23 4.00
N MET A 321 -3.10 -21.66 3.81
CA MET A 321 -3.89 -21.36 2.62
C MET A 321 -5.06 -20.47 3.00
N PHE A 322 -5.25 -19.42 2.21
CA PHE A 322 -6.32 -18.46 2.37
C PHE A 322 -7.00 -18.24 1.02
N GLN A 323 -8.31 -18.34 1.03
CA GLN A 323 -9.15 -17.89 -0.06
C GLN A 323 -9.53 -16.43 0.20
N VAL A 324 -9.34 -15.59 -0.81
CA VAL A 324 -9.66 -14.16 -0.79
C VAL A 324 -10.77 -13.90 -1.81
N ASP A 325 -11.83 -13.21 -1.40
CA ASP A 325 -13.01 -12.89 -2.22
C ASP A 325 -13.13 -11.37 -2.33
N HIS A 326 -13.39 -10.86 -3.53
CA HIS A 326 -13.75 -9.45 -3.70
C HIS A 326 -15.17 -9.21 -3.16
N GLU A 327 -15.33 -8.25 -2.24
CA GLU A 327 -16.64 -7.91 -1.65
C GLU A 327 -17.17 -6.57 -2.14
N HIS A 328 -16.29 -5.55 -2.19
CA HIS A 328 -16.65 -4.22 -2.68
C HIS A 328 -15.52 -3.62 -3.50
N ILE A 329 -15.88 -2.92 -4.58
CA ILE A 329 -14.92 -2.12 -5.35
C ILE A 329 -14.60 -0.86 -4.55
N PHE A 330 -13.34 -0.74 -4.12
CA PHE A 330 -12.84 0.37 -3.32
C PHE A 330 -12.32 1.51 -4.20
N TRP A 331 -11.62 1.18 -5.29
CA TRP A 331 -11.30 2.12 -6.38
C TRP A 331 -11.25 1.37 -7.70
N ASN A 332 -11.40 2.08 -8.81
CA ASN A 332 -11.34 1.48 -10.14
C ASN A 332 -11.00 2.54 -11.20
N TYR A 333 -9.78 2.52 -11.74
CA TYR A 333 -9.37 3.48 -12.76
C TYR A 333 -8.48 2.85 -13.84
N PRO A 334 -8.54 3.35 -15.09
CA PRO A 334 -7.82 2.77 -16.20
C PRO A 334 -6.33 3.09 -16.11
N THR A 335 -5.49 2.18 -16.59
CA THR A 335 -4.04 2.36 -16.73
C THR A 335 -3.59 2.32 -18.19
N SER A 336 -4.50 2.01 -19.12
CA SER A 336 -4.30 2.15 -20.56
C SER A 336 -5.54 2.73 -21.25
N ALA A 337 -5.44 2.96 -22.55
CA ALA A 337 -6.60 3.27 -23.39
C ALA A 337 -7.66 2.14 -23.31
N PRO A 338 -8.96 2.47 -23.44
CA PRO A 338 -10.01 1.46 -23.46
C PRO A 338 -9.90 0.55 -24.70
N GLY A 339 -10.29 -0.70 -24.56
CA GLY A 339 -10.27 -1.70 -25.63
C GLY A 339 -10.24 -3.13 -25.08
N PRO A 340 -10.14 -4.15 -25.95
CA PRO A 340 -10.06 -5.55 -25.54
C PRO A 340 -8.88 -5.85 -24.60
N GLU A 341 -7.76 -5.13 -24.79
CA GLU A 341 -6.56 -5.22 -23.95
C GLU A 341 -6.50 -4.10 -22.89
N GLY A 342 -7.64 -3.50 -22.56
CA GLY A 342 -7.74 -2.43 -21.58
C GLY A 342 -7.26 -2.90 -20.20
N THR A 343 -6.25 -2.25 -19.67
CA THR A 343 -5.70 -2.50 -18.33
C THR A 343 -6.19 -1.46 -17.33
N GLY A 344 -6.19 -1.82 -16.06
CA GLY A 344 -6.50 -0.87 -15.00
C GLY A 344 -6.01 -1.27 -13.63
N ASN A 345 -6.30 -0.40 -12.67
CA ASN A 345 -6.03 -0.59 -11.27
C ASN A 345 -7.36 -0.60 -10.51
N THR A 346 -7.67 -1.75 -9.91
CA THR A 346 -8.88 -1.95 -9.12
C THR A 346 -8.48 -2.33 -7.70
N GLY A 347 -9.01 -1.60 -6.74
CA GLY A 347 -8.92 -1.92 -5.32
C GLY A 347 -10.20 -2.54 -4.83
N PHE A 348 -10.08 -3.39 -3.82
CA PHE A 348 -11.20 -4.08 -3.22
C PHE A 348 -11.13 -4.01 -1.71
N VAL A 349 -12.30 -3.95 -1.08
CA VAL A 349 -12.47 -4.57 0.23
C VAL A 349 -12.65 -6.05 -0.02
N GLU A 350 -11.87 -6.87 0.68
CA GLU A 350 -11.83 -8.31 0.46
C GLU A 350 -12.19 -9.06 1.74
N SER A 351 -13.00 -10.12 1.60
CA SER A 351 -13.16 -11.10 2.66
C SER A 351 -12.12 -12.20 2.49
N VAL A 352 -11.65 -12.75 3.60
CA VAL A 352 -10.61 -13.77 3.60
C VAL A 352 -11.02 -14.91 4.50
N ILE A 353 -10.87 -16.15 4.03
CA ILE A 353 -11.08 -17.36 4.82
C ILE A 353 -9.88 -18.31 4.70
N GLY A 354 -9.40 -18.85 5.82
CA GLY A 354 -8.37 -19.88 5.80
C GLY A 354 -7.52 -19.95 7.06
N GLY A 355 -6.36 -20.61 6.93
CA GLY A 355 -5.44 -20.87 8.02
C GLY A 355 -4.46 -22.01 7.70
N ALA A 356 -3.87 -22.61 8.74
CA ALA A 356 -3.09 -23.84 8.60
C ALA A 356 -3.99 -25.06 8.57
N ASP A 357 -3.64 -26.07 7.78
CA ASP A 357 -4.33 -27.37 7.76
C ASP A 357 -5.86 -27.24 7.55
N GLU A 358 -6.67 -27.64 8.53
CA GLU A 358 -8.14 -27.56 8.50
C GLU A 358 -8.70 -26.29 9.19
N GLU A 359 -7.85 -25.34 9.58
CA GLU A 359 -8.29 -24.07 10.16
C GLU A 359 -9.07 -23.21 9.15
N ALA A 360 -10.21 -22.69 9.56
CA ALA A 360 -11.07 -21.81 8.76
C ALA A 360 -11.42 -20.54 9.56
N TYR A 361 -10.47 -19.61 9.65
CA TYR A 361 -10.71 -18.31 10.24
C TYR A 361 -11.24 -17.34 9.19
N PHE A 362 -12.12 -16.44 9.60
CA PHE A 362 -12.66 -15.39 8.76
C PHE A 362 -11.97 -14.06 9.05
N GLY A 363 -11.78 -13.28 8.00
CA GLY A 363 -11.06 -12.01 8.05
C GLY A 363 -11.55 -11.02 7.03
N ILE A 364 -10.95 -9.84 7.08
CA ILE A 364 -11.16 -8.74 6.13
C ILE A 364 -9.82 -8.14 5.76
N GLY A 365 -9.73 -7.59 4.55
CA GLY A 365 -8.55 -6.89 4.06
C GLY A 365 -8.84 -5.85 3.00
N THR A 366 -7.78 -5.13 2.64
CA THR A 366 -7.71 -4.26 1.48
C THR A 366 -6.83 -4.93 0.42
N GLY A 367 -7.41 -5.14 -0.76
CA GLY A 367 -6.73 -5.68 -1.92
C GLY A 367 -6.54 -4.61 -3.00
N GLY A 368 -5.50 -4.75 -3.81
CA GLY A 368 -5.26 -3.88 -4.96
C GLY A 368 -4.63 -4.65 -6.09
N GLN A 369 -5.35 -4.81 -7.21
CA GLN A 369 -4.80 -5.41 -8.41
C GLN A 369 -4.58 -4.34 -9.47
N CYS A 370 -3.36 -4.24 -9.96
CA CYS A 370 -2.98 -3.28 -10.99
C CYS A 370 -2.37 -4.01 -12.17
N GLN A 371 -2.88 -3.73 -13.36
CA GLN A 371 -2.37 -4.22 -14.63
C GLN A 371 -1.79 -3.05 -15.40
N LEU A 372 -0.68 -3.27 -16.08
CA LEU A 372 -0.05 -2.32 -16.99
C LEU A 372 0.15 -3.01 -18.35
N SER A 373 0.14 -2.20 -19.40
CA SER A 373 0.30 -2.62 -20.80
C SER A 373 1.73 -2.90 -21.18
#